data_AF-A0AAA9ZZ63-F1
#
_entry.id   AF-A0AAA9ZZ63-F1
#
_cell.length_a   1.000
_cell.length_b   1.000
_cell.length_c   1.000
_cell.angle_alpha   90.00
_cell.angle_beta   90.00
_cell.angle_gamma   90.00
#
_symmetry.space_group_name_H-M   'P 1'
#
loop_
_entity.id
_entity.type
_entity.pdbx_description
1 polymer ?
#
loop_
_entity_poly.entity_id
_entity_poly.type
_entity_poly.pdbx_seq_one_letter_code
_entity_poly.pdbx_strand_id
1 'polypeptide(L)'
;MDIIMKTTTSLYERDNHVFYNVTATKVDYTISGLKLHMGNLFEGVKVLEDSTNQYLNDNWRPVSEALKPIIAKTIEDILLAIMQNIFIQLPAEYFVADLPRSG
;
A
#
# COMPACT_ATOMS: atom_id res chain seq x y z
N MET A 1 -10.22 -9.48 6.78
CA MET A 1 -9.18 -8.91 5.90
C MET A 1 -8.55 -7.82 6.71
N ASP A 2 -7.33 -8.08 7.19
CA ASP A 2 -6.62 -7.12 8.01
C ASP A 2 -5.64 -6.35 7.12
N ILE A 3 -5.64 -5.04 7.27
CA ILE A 3 -4.69 -4.13 6.64
C ILE A 3 -4.04 -3.34 7.76
N ILE A 4 -2.73 -3.53 7.94
CA ILE A 4 -1.92 -2.82 8.91
C ILE A 4 -1.04 -1.86 8.14
N MET A 5 -1.28 -0.57 8.34
CA MET A 5 -0.44 0.50 7.81
C MET A 5 0.50 1.01 8.90
N LYS A 6 1.78 1.15 8.56
CA LYS A 6 2.79 1.80 9.40
C LYS A 6 3.37 2.97 8.65
N THR A 7 3.42 4.13 9.29
CA THR A 7 3.88 5.37 8.68
C THR A 7 5.09 5.89 9.41
N THR A 8 6.13 6.27 8.68
CA THR A 8 7.31 6.96 9.24
C THR A 8 7.18 8.45 8.97
N THR A 9 7.32 9.25 10.02
CA THR A 9 7.20 10.70 9.95
C THR A 9 8.41 11.38 10.57
N SER A 10 8.84 12.50 10.02
CA SER A 10 9.74 13.46 10.68
C SER A 10 8.99 14.76 10.97
N LEU A 11 9.41 15.48 12.01
CA LEU A 11 8.90 16.82 12.29
C LEU A 11 9.76 17.84 11.57
N TYR A 12 9.14 18.90 11.07
CA TYR A 12 9.85 20.07 10.54
C TYR A 12 9.09 21.35 10.88
N GLU A 13 9.81 22.44 11.05
CA GLU A 13 9.24 23.76 11.30
C GLU A 13 9.05 24.54 10.00
N ARG A 14 7.90 25.18 9.86
CA ARG A 14 7.56 26.09 8.76
C ARG A 14 6.58 27.14 9.26
N ASP A 15 6.80 28.42 8.93
CA ASP A 15 5.89 29.51 9.27
C ASP A 15 5.55 29.55 10.79
N ASN A 16 6.56 29.28 11.64
CA ASN A 16 6.45 29.22 13.10
C ASN A 16 5.53 28.10 13.65
N HIS A 17 5.19 27.11 12.82
CA HIS A 17 4.42 25.93 13.17
C HIS A 17 5.23 24.66 12.87
N VAL A 18 5.02 23.62 13.67
CA VAL A 18 5.60 22.29 13.43
C VAL A 18 4.64 21.48 12.55
N PHE A 19 5.15 20.79 11.54
CA PHE A 19 4.39 19.93 10.64
C PHE A 19 4.96 18.51 10.62
N TYR A 20 4.11 17.53 10.36
CA TYR A 20 4.53 16.16 10.08
C TYR A 20 4.89 16.00 8.61
N ASN A 21 6.15 15.67 8.33
CA ASN A 21 6.57 15.21 7.02
C ASN A 21 6.50 13.68 6.98
N VAL A 22 5.59 13.15 6.16
CA VAL A 22 5.46 11.71 5.97
C VAL A 22 6.50 11.24 4.95
N THR A 23 7.48 10.47 5.40
CA THR A 23 8.63 10.06 4.58
C THR A 23 8.47 8.66 3.99
N ALA A 24 7.72 7.78 4.65
CA ALA A 24 7.46 6.43 4.17
C ALA A 24 6.15 5.87 4.73
N THR A 25 5.52 5.00 3.94
CA THR A 25 4.39 4.17 4.36
C THR A 25 4.73 2.72 4.05
N LYS A 26 4.41 1.82 4.99
CA LYS A 26 4.51 0.37 4.82
C LYS A 26 3.16 -0.27 5.05
N VAL A 27 2.75 -1.18 4.16
CA VAL A 27 1.46 -1.85 4.23
C VAL A 27 1.67 -3.35 4.35
N ASP A 28 1.12 -3.94 5.40
CA ASP A 28 0.91 -5.38 5.49
C ASP A 28 -0.58 -5.67 5.37
N TYR A 29 -0.93 -6.65 4.55
CA TYR A 29 -2.31 -7.03 4.32
C TYR A 29 -2.44 -8.53 4.10
N THR A 30 -3.63 -9.03 4.42
CA THR A 30 -4.00 -10.44 4.23
C THR A 30 -4.97 -10.57 3.06
N ILE A 31 -4.63 -11.40 2.06
CA ILE A 31 -5.56 -11.78 0.98
C ILE A 31 -6.31 -13.03 1.42
N SER A 32 -7.64 -12.99 1.43
CA SER A 32 -8.48 -14.15 1.76
C SER A 32 -8.76 -15.06 0.56
N GLY A 33 -8.56 -14.56 -0.65
CA GLY A 33 -8.69 -15.30 -1.91
C GLY A 33 -8.25 -14.44 -3.08
N LEU A 34 -7.67 -15.06 -4.10
CA LEU A 34 -7.27 -14.40 -5.33
C LEU A 34 -7.95 -15.10 -6.51
N LYS A 35 -8.62 -14.32 -7.36
CA LYS A 35 -9.15 -14.79 -8.64
C LYS A 35 -8.44 -14.06 -9.78
N LEU A 36 -7.76 -14.79 -10.64
CA LEU A 36 -7.02 -14.27 -11.78
C LEU A 36 -7.67 -14.68 -13.09
N HIS A 37 -7.59 -13.80 -14.07
CA HIS A 37 -7.89 -14.08 -15.46
C HIS A 37 -6.81 -13.44 -16.34
N MET A 38 -6.02 -14.28 -17.00
CA MET A 38 -5.00 -13.93 -17.96
C MET A 38 -5.51 -14.32 -19.34
N GLY A 39 -5.84 -13.31 -20.15
CA GLY A 39 -6.25 -13.52 -21.54
C GLY A 39 -5.05 -13.52 -22.49
N ASN A 40 -5.27 -14.04 -23.70
CA ASN A 40 -4.26 -14.11 -24.76
C ASN A 40 -3.02 -14.93 -24.35
N LEU A 41 -3.22 -15.94 -23.50
CA LEU A 41 -2.16 -16.89 -23.20
C LEU A 41 -2.02 -17.86 -24.37
N PHE A 42 -0.78 -18.28 -24.66
CA PHE A 42 -0.48 -19.25 -25.71
C PHE A 42 -1.08 -18.87 -27.07
N GLU A 43 -0.96 -17.59 -27.45
CA GLU A 43 -1.51 -17.05 -28.71
C GLU A 43 -3.05 -17.23 -28.85
N GLY A 44 -3.77 -17.26 -27.73
CA GLY A 44 -5.23 -17.35 -27.70
C GLY A 44 -5.78 -18.77 -27.85
N VAL A 45 -4.94 -19.79 -27.65
CA VAL A 45 -5.42 -21.18 -27.56
C VAL A 45 -6.24 -21.35 -26.28
N LYS A 46 -7.56 -21.19 -26.42
CA LYS A 46 -8.54 -21.17 -25.30
C LYS A 46 -8.39 -22.32 -24.32
N VAL A 47 -8.17 -23.55 -24.81
CA VAL A 47 -8.06 -24.72 -23.92
C VAL A 47 -6.85 -24.62 -22.99
N LEU A 48 -5.71 -24.13 -23.48
CA LEU A 48 -4.51 -23.95 -22.67
C LEU A 48 -4.62 -22.72 -21.76
N GLU A 49 -5.25 -21.66 -22.26
CA GLU A 49 -5.57 -20.45 -21.50
C GLU A 49 -6.48 -20.77 -20.31
N ASP A 50 -7.59 -21.47 -20.54
CA ASP A 50 -8.57 -21.86 -19.52
C ASP A 50 -7.93 -22.78 -18.47
N SER A 51 -7.16 -23.78 -18.93
CA SER A 51 -6.43 -24.70 -18.03
C SER A 51 -5.42 -23.97 -17.15
N THR A 52 -4.68 -23.02 -17.72
CA THR A 52 -3.70 -22.22 -16.96
C THR A 52 -4.37 -21.28 -15.98
N ASN A 53 -5.44 -20.61 -16.40
CA ASN A 53 -6.24 -19.78 -15.52
C ASN A 53 -6.82 -20.59 -14.36
N GLN A 54 -7.36 -21.78 -14.64
CA GLN A 54 -7.87 -22.67 -13.60
C GLN A 54 -6.75 -23.07 -12.63
N TYR A 55 -5.59 -23.49 -13.14
CA TYR A 55 -4.45 -23.84 -12.30
C TYR A 55 -4.00 -22.69 -11.38
N LEU A 56 -3.94 -21.47 -11.90
CA LEU A 56 -3.58 -20.28 -11.10
C LEU A 56 -4.63 -19.98 -10.02
N ASN A 57 -5.91 -20.17 -10.32
CA ASN A 57 -7.00 -19.97 -9.36
C ASN A 57 -7.06 -21.08 -8.30
N ASP A 58 -6.82 -22.34 -8.68
CA ASP A 58 -6.75 -23.46 -7.76
C ASP A 58 -5.54 -23.33 -6.82
N ASN A 59 -4.43 -22.81 -7.34
CA ASN A 59 -3.20 -22.54 -6.60
C ASN A 59 -3.06 -21.06 -6.22
N TRP A 60 -4.16 -20.40 -5.88
CA TRP A 60 -4.18 -18.96 -5.63
C TRP A 60 -3.24 -18.51 -4.49
N ARG A 61 -2.97 -19.37 -3.50
CA ARG A 61 -2.11 -19.03 -2.34
C ARG A 61 -0.68 -18.66 -2.75
N PRO A 62 0.12 -19.55 -3.36
CA PRO A 62 1.48 -19.21 -3.80
C PRO A 62 1.49 -18.06 -4.82
N VAL A 63 0.47 -17.96 -5.68
CA VAL A 63 0.35 -16.85 -6.63
C VAL A 63 0.15 -15.52 -5.89
N SER A 64 -0.72 -15.51 -4.88
CA SER A 64 -0.95 -14.32 -4.06
C SER A 64 0.28 -13.90 -3.26
N GLU A 65 1.08 -14.86 -2.78
CA GLU A 65 2.35 -14.59 -2.10
C GLU A 65 3.37 -13.94 -3.04
N ALA A 66 3.46 -14.43 -4.28
CA ALA A 66 4.34 -13.87 -5.30
C ALA A 66 3.92 -12.44 -5.73
N LEU A 67 2.61 -12.18 -5.79
CA LEU A 67 2.07 -10.86 -6.13
C LEU A 67 2.04 -9.89 -4.94
N LYS A 68 2.11 -10.42 -3.70
CA LYS A 68 2.04 -9.63 -2.47
C LYS A 68 2.93 -8.39 -2.48
N PRO A 69 4.24 -8.46 -2.82
CA PRO A 69 5.12 -7.30 -2.79
C PRO A 69 4.73 -6.20 -3.80
N ILE A 70 4.28 -6.56 -5.00
CA ILE A 70 3.91 -5.58 -6.03
C ILE A 70 2.64 -4.84 -5.61
N ILE A 71 1.62 -5.60 -5.18
CA ILE A 71 0.37 -5.01 -4.70
C ILE A 71 0.61 -4.17 -3.43
N ALA A 72 1.43 -4.66 -2.48
CA ALA A 72 1.82 -3.90 -1.29
C ALA A 72 2.43 -2.55 -1.69
N LYS A 73 3.39 -2.57 -2.61
CA LYS A 73 4.09 -1.39 -3.05
C LYS A 73 3.16 -0.37 -3.72
N THR A 74 2.25 -0.83 -4.59
CA THR A 74 1.25 0.04 -5.20
C THR A 74 0.35 0.71 -4.16
N ILE A 75 -0.11 -0.05 -3.15
CA ILE A 75 -0.94 0.51 -2.07
C ILE A 75 -0.13 1.48 -1.21
N GLU A 76 1.12 1.14 -0.88
CA GLU A 76 2.04 2.02 -0.14
C GLU A 76 2.23 3.36 -0.83
N ASP A 77 2.45 3.37 -2.16
CA ASP A 77 2.68 4.60 -2.92
C ASP A 77 1.41 5.47 -2.98
N ILE A 78 0.24 4.86 -3.16
CA ILE A 78 -1.05 5.58 -3.13
C ILE A 78 -1.29 6.18 -1.75
N LEU A 79 -1.11 5.40 -0.69
CA LEU A 79 -1.33 5.86 0.69
C LEU A 79 -0.31 6.93 1.09
N LEU A 80 0.94 6.79 0.69
CA LEU A 80 1.96 7.81 0.92
C LEU A 80 1.56 9.15 0.30
N ALA A 81 1.10 9.15 -0.96
CA ALA A 81 0.65 10.37 -1.64
C ALA A 81 -0.57 11.00 -0.94
N ILE A 82 -1.52 10.20 -0.47
CA ILE A 82 -2.67 10.69 0.30
C ILE A 82 -2.21 11.32 1.62
N MET A 83 -1.36 10.62 2.37
CA MET A 83 -0.87 11.10 3.66
C MET A 83 -0.07 12.38 3.52
N GLN A 84 0.83 12.48 2.53
CA GLN A 84 1.60 13.70 2.28
C GLN A 84 0.70 14.90 1.98
N ASN A 85 -0.37 14.70 1.18
CA ASN A 85 -1.32 15.77 0.88
C ASN A 85 -2.11 16.25 2.10
N ILE A 86 -2.43 15.36 3.04
CA ILE A 86 -3.17 15.71 4.26
C ILE A 86 -2.25 16.38 5.28
N PHE A 87 -1.11 15.77 5.58
CA PHE A 87 -0.22 16.22 6.67
C PHE A 87 0.55 17.51 6.34
N ILE A 88 0.73 17.85 5.06
CA ILE A 88 1.34 19.15 4.68
C ILE A 88 0.41 20.34 4.95
N GLN A 89 -0.90 20.10 5.04
CA GLN A 89 -1.91 21.15 5.24
C GLN A 89 -2.23 21.39 6.72
N LEU A 90 -1.85 20.48 7.60
CA LEU A 90 -2.26 20.47 9.00
C LEU A 90 -1.04 20.54 9.92
N PRO A 91 -0.92 21.59 10.75
CA PRO A 91 0.12 21.66 11.77
C PRO A 91 0.04 20.46 12.72
N ALA A 92 1.19 19.93 13.12
CA ALA A 92 1.32 18.79 14.01
C ALA A 92 0.59 19.00 15.35
N GLU A 93 0.46 20.26 15.79
CA GLU A 93 -0.21 20.67 17.03
C GLU A 93 -1.70 20.29 17.07
N TYR A 94 -2.33 20.10 15.89
CA TYR A 94 -3.72 19.63 15.80
C TYR A 94 -3.88 18.14 16.05
N PHE A 95 -2.81 17.36 15.93
CA PHE A 95 -2.85 15.90 16.11
C PHE A 95 -2.39 15.46 17.49
N VAL A 96 -1.46 16.21 18.09
CA VAL A 96 -0.88 15.88 19.40
C VAL A 96 -0.72 17.16 20.20
N ALA A 97 -1.27 17.16 21.42
CA ALA A 97 -1.23 18.33 22.30
C ALA A 97 0.16 18.60 22.89
N ASP A 98 1.00 17.57 23.07
CA ASP A 98 2.36 17.65 23.62
C ASP A 98 3.40 17.34 22.53
N LEU A 99 3.67 18.31 21.66
CA LEU A 99 4.84 18.25 20.79
C LEU A 99 6.08 18.71 21.55
N PRO A 100 7.21 17.99 21.47
CA PRO A 100 8.48 18.51 21.98
C PRO A 100 8.87 19.73 21.15
N ARG A 101 8.64 20.92 21.72
CA ARG A 101 9.14 22.16 21.16
C ARG A 101 10.64 22.18 21.37
N SER A 102 11.40 22.32 20.28
CA SER A 102 12.85 22.56 20.31
C SER A 102 13.11 23.79 21.18
N GLY A 103 13.56 23.57 22.41
CA GLY A 103 14.15 24.59 23.27
C GLY A 103 15.65 24.68 23.06
#